data_AF-A0A0S9PR23-F1
#
_entry.id   AF-A0A0S9PR23-F1
#
_cell.length_a   1.000
_cell.length_b   1.000
_cell.length_c   1.000
_cell.angle_alpha   90.00
_cell.angle_beta   90.00
_cell.angle_gamma   90.00
#
_symmetry.space_group_name_H-M   'P 1'
#
loop_
_entity.id
_entity.type
_entity.pdbx_description
1 polymer ?
#
loop_
_entity_poly.entity_id
_entity_poly.type
_entity_poly.pdbx_seq_one_letter_code
_entity_poly.pdbx_strand_id
1 'polypeptide(L)'
;MRSIAPRTGRLLLAAGLLSLVAACNANKSGPTASLEGYTPDPALKTASTSNLTGRVRHACTVTQARLQNVSEVSLARPCGCYANQTLASLDKSELDGYRSTGYFNDSARAKALNALDSCKLPRPA
;
A
#
# COMPACT_ATOMS: atom_id res chain seq x y z
N MET A 1 35.73 -48.29 -29.87
CA MET A 1 37.12 -47.80 -30.01
C MET A 1 37.21 -46.44 -29.33
N ARG A 2 38.18 -46.29 -28.42
CA ARG A 2 38.42 -45.11 -27.57
C ARG A 2 39.32 -44.10 -28.29
N SER A 3 39.14 -42.80 -28.05
CA SER A 3 40.18 -41.76 -28.16
C SER A 3 39.67 -40.58 -27.31
N ILE A 4 40.06 -40.43 -26.03
CA ILE A 4 41.33 -39.90 -25.48
C ILE A 4 41.61 -38.47 -25.97
N ALA A 5 41.31 -37.52 -25.10
CA ALA A 5 41.63 -36.09 -25.20
C ALA A 5 43.14 -35.81 -25.06
N PRO A 6 43.57 -34.60 -25.43
CA PRO A 6 44.62 -33.90 -24.71
C PRO A 6 44.05 -32.75 -23.86
N ARG A 7 44.45 -32.74 -22.59
CA ARG A 7 44.46 -31.56 -21.72
C ARG A 7 45.54 -30.59 -22.23
N THR A 8 45.34 -29.28 -22.06
CA THR A 8 46.19 -28.38 -21.23
C THR A 8 46.08 -26.93 -21.71
N GLY A 9 45.67 -26.05 -20.79
CA GLY A 9 46.32 -24.75 -20.56
C GLY A 9 45.85 -23.56 -21.38
N ARG A 10 45.12 -22.65 -20.73
CA ARG A 10 45.70 -21.42 -20.16
C ARG A 10 44.61 -20.56 -19.53
N LEU A 11 44.80 -20.26 -18.24
CA LEU A 11 44.19 -19.12 -17.57
C LEU A 11 44.52 -17.82 -18.30
N LEU A 12 43.51 -17.02 -18.62
CA LEU A 12 43.58 -15.57 -18.83
C LEU A 12 42.30 -15.00 -18.19
N LEU A 13 42.41 -14.47 -16.97
CA LEU A 13 42.49 -13.02 -16.67
C LEU A 13 41.19 -12.26 -16.93
N ALA A 14 40.45 -12.10 -15.84
CA ALA A 14 39.79 -10.87 -15.37
C ALA A 14 39.52 -9.75 -16.38
N ALA A 15 38.22 -9.42 -16.55
CA ALA A 15 37.77 -8.04 -16.66
C ALA A 15 36.30 -7.98 -16.19
N GLY A 16 36.09 -7.32 -15.06
CA GLY A 16 34.76 -7.08 -14.52
C GLY A 16 33.93 -6.20 -15.44
N LEU A 17 32.66 -6.55 -15.59
CA LEU A 17 31.59 -5.63 -15.92
C LEU A 17 30.44 -5.92 -14.97
N LEU A 18 30.48 -5.21 -13.85
CA LEU A 18 29.34 -4.90 -12.99
C LEU A 18 28.31 -4.14 -13.84
N SER A 19 27.44 -4.86 -14.55
CA SER A 19 26.23 -4.25 -15.10
C SER A 19 25.17 -4.19 -14.00
N LEU A 20 25.28 -3.15 -13.16
CA LEU A 20 24.13 -2.61 -12.45
C LEU A 20 23.16 -2.06 -13.48
N VAL A 21 22.24 -2.89 -13.99
CA VAL A 21 20.99 -2.37 -14.49
C VAL A 21 20.05 -2.32 -13.30
N ALA A 22 19.96 -1.09 -12.78
CA ALA A 22 19.07 -0.68 -11.72
C ALA A 22 17.67 -1.26 -11.94
N ALA A 23 17.16 -1.89 -10.90
CA ALA A 23 15.76 -2.21 -10.78
C ALA A 23 14.95 -0.92 -10.89
N CYS A 24 14.44 -0.62 -12.09
CA CYS A 24 13.29 0.25 -12.24
C CYS A 24 12.06 -0.51 -11.72
N ASN A 25 11.99 -0.70 -10.40
CA ASN A 25 10.69 -0.81 -9.74
C ASN A 25 10.06 0.57 -9.85
N ALA A 26 9.52 0.87 -11.02
CA ALA A 26 8.56 1.94 -11.16
C ALA A 26 7.51 1.67 -10.09
N ASN A 27 7.37 2.60 -9.15
CA ASN A 27 6.16 2.78 -8.38
C ASN A 27 5.00 2.72 -9.39
N LYS A 28 4.38 1.55 -9.54
CA LYS A 28 3.01 1.48 -10.02
C LYS A 28 2.21 2.13 -8.91
N SER A 29 2.11 3.46 -8.98
CA SER A 29 0.96 4.16 -8.46
C SER A 29 -0.23 3.47 -9.12
N GLY A 30 -0.84 2.53 -8.40
CA GLY A 30 -2.12 1.93 -8.79
C GLY A 30 -3.09 3.05 -9.16
N PRO A 31 -4.05 2.79 -10.06
CA PRO A 31 -4.93 3.81 -10.61
C PRO A 31 -5.55 4.64 -9.47
N THR A 32 -5.08 5.87 -9.29
CA THR A 32 -5.80 6.87 -8.51
C THR A 32 -7.00 7.23 -9.37
N ALA A 33 -8.17 6.68 -9.05
CA ALA A 33 -9.40 7.09 -9.71
C ALA A 33 -9.47 8.62 -9.67
N SER A 34 -9.45 9.28 -10.84
CA SER A 34 -9.61 10.73 -10.89
C SER A 34 -10.97 11.04 -10.29
N LEU A 35 -10.99 11.66 -9.12
CA LEU A 35 -12.19 11.89 -8.33
C LEU A 35 -12.94 13.13 -8.86
N GLU A 36 -12.93 13.33 -10.18
CA GLU A 36 -13.57 14.46 -10.84
C GLU A 36 -15.08 14.42 -10.55
N GLY A 37 -15.57 15.47 -9.89
CA GLY A 37 -16.97 15.59 -9.48
C GLY A 37 -17.31 15.04 -8.09
N TYR A 38 -16.37 14.46 -7.35
CA TYR A 38 -16.63 14.07 -5.96
C TYR A 38 -16.74 15.31 -5.07
N THR A 39 -17.90 15.47 -4.45
CA THR A 39 -18.11 16.48 -3.40
C THR A 39 -17.87 15.81 -2.05
N PRO A 40 -16.86 16.24 -1.27
CA PRO A 40 -16.62 15.73 0.06
C PRO A 40 -17.82 15.96 0.97
N ASP A 41 -18.15 14.95 1.77
CA ASP A 41 -19.22 15.04 2.76
C ASP A 41 -18.93 16.21 3.74
N PRO A 42 -19.79 17.26 3.80
CA PRO A 42 -19.54 18.40 4.67
C PRO A 42 -19.52 18.03 6.16
N ALA A 43 -20.17 16.93 6.55
CA ALA A 43 -20.14 16.42 7.93
C ALA A 43 -18.74 15.92 8.33
N LEU A 44 -17.87 15.63 7.38
CA LEU A 44 -16.52 15.16 7.66
C LEU A 44 -15.63 16.23 8.30
N LYS A 45 -15.91 17.52 8.03
CA LYS A 45 -15.17 18.65 8.61
C LYS A 45 -15.28 18.72 10.13
N THR A 46 -16.41 18.29 10.70
CA THR A 46 -16.69 18.35 12.14
C THR A 46 -16.78 16.97 12.79
N ALA A 47 -16.52 15.90 12.03
CA ALA A 47 -16.61 14.54 12.53
C ALA A 47 -15.63 14.31 13.69
N SER A 48 -16.18 13.75 14.78
CA SER A 48 -15.40 13.26 15.91
C SER A 48 -14.44 12.15 15.46
N THR A 49 -13.36 11.95 16.21
CA THR A 49 -12.38 10.89 15.92
C THR A 49 -13.03 9.51 15.84
N SER A 50 -14.01 9.21 16.71
CA SER A 50 -14.76 7.95 16.68
C SER A 50 -15.52 7.76 15.36
N ASN A 51 -16.17 8.82 14.86
CA ASN A 51 -16.85 8.79 13.56
C ASN A 51 -15.86 8.60 12.41
N LEU A 52 -14.71 9.28 12.44
CA LEU A 52 -13.66 9.08 11.43
C LEU A 52 -13.14 7.63 11.44
N THR A 53 -12.88 7.06 12.62
CA THR A 53 -12.47 5.65 12.76
C THR A 53 -13.52 4.72 12.19
N GLY A 54 -14.81 4.96 12.49
CA GLY A 54 -15.92 4.18 11.94
C GLY A 54 -15.96 4.20 10.42
N ARG A 55 -15.81 5.38 9.81
CA ARG A 55 -15.78 5.55 8.34
C ARG A 55 -14.59 4.83 7.72
N VAL A 56 -13.38 5.03 8.24
CA VAL A 56 -12.16 4.39 7.72
C VAL A 56 -12.25 2.88 7.86
N ARG A 57 -12.78 2.38 8.99
CA ARG A 57 -13.03 0.95 9.21
C ARG A 57 -13.99 0.38 8.19
N HIS A 58 -15.13 1.04 7.97
CA HIS A 58 -16.13 0.58 7.00
C HIS A 58 -15.57 0.56 5.57
N ALA A 59 -14.87 1.62 5.15
CA ALA A 59 -14.22 1.67 3.83
C ALA A 59 -13.20 0.54 3.64
N CYS A 60 -12.39 0.26 4.67
CA CYS A 60 -11.50 -0.90 4.68
C CYS A 60 -12.28 -2.19 4.52
N THR A 61 -13.32 -2.41 5.32
CA THR A 61 -14.10 -3.66 5.31
C THR A 61 -14.71 -3.94 3.94
N VAL A 62 -15.36 -2.95 3.32
CA VAL A 62 -15.97 -3.09 1.99
C VAL A 62 -14.90 -3.38 0.92
N THR A 63 -13.79 -2.64 0.95
CA THR A 63 -12.69 -2.82 -0.02
C THR A 63 -12.05 -4.19 0.11
N GLN A 64 -11.76 -4.61 1.34
CA GLN A 64 -11.09 -5.87 1.63
C GLN A 64 -11.99 -7.07 1.37
N ALA A 65 -13.29 -6.96 1.66
CA ALA A 65 -14.26 -8.00 1.36
C ALA A 65 -14.30 -8.28 -0.15
N ARG A 66 -14.31 -7.21 -0.96
CA ARG A 66 -14.26 -7.33 -2.43
C ARG A 66 -12.92 -7.87 -2.93
N LEU A 67 -11.81 -7.38 -2.38
CA LEU A 67 -10.46 -7.79 -2.80
C LEU A 67 -10.17 -9.26 -2.50
N GLN A 68 -10.62 -9.75 -1.35
CA GLN A 68 -10.34 -11.12 -0.89
C GLN A 68 -11.49 -12.10 -1.15
N ASN A 69 -12.64 -11.61 -1.63
CA ASN A 69 -13.87 -12.39 -1.80
C ASN A 69 -14.32 -13.10 -0.51
N VAL A 70 -14.36 -12.38 0.61
CA VAL A 70 -14.75 -12.87 1.95
C VAL A 70 -15.87 -12.03 2.55
N SER A 71 -16.51 -12.50 3.62
CA SER A 71 -17.57 -11.75 4.30
C SER A 71 -17.02 -10.54 5.07
N GLU A 72 -17.75 -9.42 5.03
CA GLU A 72 -17.38 -8.19 5.76
C GLU A 72 -17.18 -8.42 7.27
N VAL A 73 -17.98 -9.30 7.87
CA VAL A 73 -17.91 -9.63 9.30
C VAL A 73 -16.55 -10.22 9.69
N SER A 74 -15.96 -11.05 8.82
CA SER A 74 -14.63 -11.63 9.04
C SER A 74 -13.51 -10.59 9.13
N LEU A 75 -13.75 -9.39 8.56
CA LEU A 75 -12.76 -8.32 8.46
C LEU A 75 -12.92 -7.27 9.57
N ALA A 76 -13.91 -7.41 10.46
CA ALA A 76 -14.21 -6.42 11.50
C ALA A 76 -13.00 -6.12 12.41
N ARG A 77 -12.27 -7.15 12.85
CA ARG A 77 -11.04 -6.98 13.66
C ARG A 77 -9.88 -6.39 12.86
N PRO A 78 -9.41 -6.98 11.74
CA PRO A 78 -8.26 -6.44 11.03
C PRO A 78 -8.50 -5.03 10.46
N CYS A 79 -9.71 -4.73 9.95
CA CYS A 79 -10.05 -3.36 9.54
C CYS A 79 -10.22 -2.39 10.73
N GLY A 80 -10.58 -2.89 11.91
CA GLY A 80 -10.53 -2.12 13.15
C GLY A 80 -9.10 -1.74 13.55
N CYS A 81 -8.15 -2.68 13.44
CA CYS A 81 -6.73 -2.41 13.61
C CYS A 81 -6.26 -1.31 12.64
N TYR A 82 -6.56 -1.48 11.34
CA TYR A 82 -6.16 -0.54 10.30
C TYR A 82 -6.68 0.87 10.55
N ALA A 83 -7.96 1.02 10.89
CA ALA A 83 -8.57 2.34 11.10
C ALA A 83 -7.94 3.07 12.30
N ASN A 84 -7.75 2.36 13.42
CA ASN A 84 -7.15 2.95 14.62
C ASN A 84 -5.69 3.34 14.36
N GLN A 85 -4.89 2.44 13.77
CA GLN A 85 -3.47 2.69 13.54
C GLN A 85 -3.26 3.80 12.50
N THR A 86 -4.05 3.82 11.44
CA THR A 86 -3.98 4.88 10.41
C THR A 86 -4.25 6.23 11.03
N LEU A 87 -5.40 6.42 11.69
CA LEU A 87 -5.77 7.73 12.25
C LEU A 87 -4.87 8.17 13.40
N ALA A 88 -4.32 7.24 14.19
CA ALA A 88 -3.33 7.56 15.23
C ALA A 88 -1.98 8.01 14.66
N SER A 89 -1.66 7.63 13.42
CA SER A 89 -0.40 7.99 12.75
C SER A 89 -0.46 9.31 11.97
N LEU A 90 -1.68 9.82 11.73
CA LEU A 90 -1.86 11.06 10.98
C LEU A 90 -1.50 12.26 11.84
N ASP A 91 -0.81 13.22 11.23
CA ASP A 91 -0.66 14.54 11.83
C ASP A 91 -1.91 15.41 11.60
N LYS A 92 -1.87 16.62 12.17
CA LYS A 92 -2.99 17.55 12.06
C LYS A 92 -3.29 17.95 10.60
N SER A 93 -2.27 18.17 9.79
CA SER A 93 -2.44 18.62 8.40
C SER A 93 -3.04 17.50 7.54
N GLU A 94 -2.58 16.27 7.72
CA GLU A 94 -3.11 15.08 7.06
C GLU A 94 -4.55 14.79 7.45
N LEU A 95 -4.87 14.93 8.74
CA LEU A 95 -6.24 14.75 9.22
C LEU A 95 -7.18 15.83 8.69
N ASP A 96 -6.75 17.09 8.67
CA ASP A 96 -7.53 18.21 8.12
C ASP A 96 -7.68 18.07 6.58
N GLY A 97 -6.66 17.53 5.90
CA GLY A 97 -6.73 17.10 4.50
C GLY A 97 -7.77 16.02 4.27
N TYR A 98 -7.78 14.97 5.09
CA TYR A 98 -8.79 13.91 5.00
C TYR A 98 -10.21 14.45 5.27
N ARG A 99 -10.37 15.32 6.26
CA ARG A 99 -11.66 15.94 6.58
C ARG A 99 -12.19 16.84 5.47
N SER A 100 -11.31 17.53 4.77
CA SER A 100 -11.70 18.45 3.70
C SER A 100 -12.01 17.74 2.40
N THR A 101 -11.31 16.65 2.11
CA THR A 101 -11.36 15.98 0.80
C THR A 101 -12.03 14.62 0.80
N GLY A 102 -12.18 13.98 1.96
CA GLY A 102 -12.70 12.62 2.07
C GLY A 102 -11.72 11.52 1.69
N TYR A 103 -10.50 11.83 1.27
CA TYR A 103 -9.46 10.87 0.91
C TYR A 103 -8.13 11.16 1.60
N PHE A 104 -7.27 10.14 1.71
CA PHE A 104 -5.92 10.32 2.22
C PHE A 104 -5.02 10.90 1.12
N ASN A 105 -4.37 12.02 1.40
CA ASN A 105 -3.31 12.57 0.55
C ASN A 105 -2.09 11.63 0.50
N ASP A 106 -1.07 11.94 -0.29
CA ASP A 106 0.05 11.01 -0.52
C ASP A 106 0.81 10.63 0.76
N SER A 107 1.02 11.57 1.70
CA SER A 107 1.71 11.29 2.96
C SER A 107 0.85 10.43 3.90
N ALA A 108 -0.44 10.76 4.05
CA ALA A 108 -1.39 9.98 4.82
C ALA A 108 -1.61 8.58 4.23
N ARG A 109 -1.60 8.49 2.88
CA ARG A 109 -1.73 7.23 2.15
C ARG A 109 -0.55 6.31 2.42
N ALA A 110 0.67 6.82 2.44
CA ALA A 110 1.84 6.00 2.79
C ALA A 110 1.70 5.39 4.20
N LYS A 111 1.22 6.18 5.17
CA LYS A 111 0.94 5.69 6.54
C LYS A 111 -0.18 4.66 6.58
N ALA A 112 -1.27 4.89 5.83
CA ALA A 112 -2.35 3.93 5.70
C ALA A 112 -1.87 2.59 5.09
N LEU A 113 -1.03 2.63 4.06
CA LEU A 113 -0.45 1.43 3.46
C LEU A 113 0.47 0.66 4.44
N ASN A 114 1.18 1.37 5.33
CA ASN A 114 1.95 0.73 6.41
C ASN A 114 1.04 0.09 7.47
N ALA A 115 -0.11 0.71 7.76
CA ALA A 115 -1.10 0.16 8.67
C ALA A 115 -1.76 -1.11 8.10
N LEU A 116 -2.04 -1.17 6.80
CA LEU A 116 -2.52 -2.40 6.15
C LEU A 116 -1.57 -3.57 6.39
N ASP A 117 -0.27 -3.37 6.16
CA ASP A 117 0.75 -4.41 6.37
C ASP A 117 0.84 -4.85 7.83
N SER A 118 0.83 -3.87 8.74
CA SER A 118 0.89 -4.10 10.19
C SER A 118 -0.31 -4.92 10.68
N CYS A 119 -1.49 -4.64 10.12
CA CYS A 119 -2.75 -5.31 10.44
C CYS A 119 -3.02 -6.57 9.59
N LYS A 120 -2.03 -7.02 8.80
CA LYS A 120 -2.09 -8.24 7.97
C LYS A 120 -3.22 -8.22 6.94
N LEU A 121 -3.51 -7.05 6.39
CA LEU A 121 -4.47 -6.86 5.31
C LEU A 121 -3.72 -6.75 3.97
N PRO A 122 -4.21 -7.40 2.89
CA PRO A 122 -3.62 -7.25 1.58
C PRO A 122 -3.78 -5.83 1.06
N ARG A 123 -2.80 -5.35 0.31
CA ARG A 123 -2.86 -4.02 -0.32
C ARG A 123 -3.74 -4.07 -1.58
N PRO A 124 -4.68 -3.13 -1.76
CA PRO A 124 -5.34 -2.93 -3.04
C PRO A 124 -4.30 -2.57 -4.11
N ALA A 125 -4.44 -3.16 -5.30
CA ALA A 125 -3.54 -2.94 -6.45
C ALA A 125 -3.79 -1.59 -7.14
#